data_AF-Q1INX0-F1
#
_entry.id   AF-Q1INX0-F1
#
_cell.length_a   1.000
_cell.length_b   1.000
_cell.length_c   1.000
_cell.angle_alpha   90.00
_cell.angle_beta   90.00
_cell.angle_gamma   90.00
#
_symmetry.space_group_name_H-M   'P 1'
#
loop_
_entity.id
_entity.type
_entity.pdbx_description
1 polymer ?
#
loop_
_entity_poly.entity_id
_entity_poly.type
_entity_poly.pdbx_seq_one_letter_code
_entity_poly.pdbx_strand_id
1 'polypeptide(L)'
;MEPPKTKVVWFDPEFAKKMGITLRPDGTPEPLPPSGITVDSPLDIQISALGPLHRYEAIPEWIASVPVAVPFFDGMKLPFMLVRLQESDQKEIEEAVGEFLKLGPEARVAASGYVVADYNLMQELVSEVDLGCSVESTDEIWRHVQPMAVHISRRHRRDCAIYVQVLAECDWEPEHGLQIVFRRGAELSRVSSQDGHITTSDAWDLPEEQDRIVS
;
A
#
# COMPACT_ATOMS: atom_id res chain seq x y z
N MET A 1 -2.69 -36.11 -32.50
CA MET A 1 -1.52 -35.95 -31.61
C MET A 1 -1.82 -34.75 -30.74
N GLU A 2 -2.22 -34.97 -29.49
CA GLU A 2 -2.30 -33.88 -28.51
C GLU A 2 -0.87 -33.49 -28.06
N PRO A 3 -0.59 -32.21 -27.82
CA PRO A 3 0.71 -31.78 -27.32
C PRO A 3 0.90 -32.27 -25.87
N PRO A 4 2.15 -32.54 -25.43
CA PRO A 4 2.41 -32.91 -24.05
C PRO A 4 2.03 -31.74 -23.14
N LYS A 5 1.18 -32.02 -22.15
CA LYS A 5 0.87 -31.09 -21.04
C LYS A 5 2.12 -30.92 -20.19
N THR A 6 2.92 -29.91 -20.47
CA THR A 6 4.00 -29.49 -19.59
C THR A 6 3.36 -29.04 -18.27
N LYS A 7 3.59 -29.78 -17.18
CA LYS A 7 3.20 -29.34 -15.84
C LYS A 7 3.95 -28.04 -15.54
N VAL A 8 3.22 -26.94 -15.43
CA VAL A 8 3.77 -25.67 -14.95
C VAL A 8 4.14 -25.87 -13.49
N VAL A 9 5.45 -25.92 -13.22
CA VAL A 9 5.98 -25.92 -11.85
C VAL A 9 6.15 -24.45 -11.47
N TRP A 10 5.34 -23.97 -10.53
CA TRP A 10 5.29 -22.56 -10.13
C TRP A 10 6.46 -22.14 -9.23
N PHE A 11 7.14 -23.11 -8.61
CA PHE A 11 8.26 -22.88 -7.71
C PHE A 11 9.43 -23.79 -8.05
N ASP A 12 10.60 -23.18 -8.24
CA ASP A 12 11.85 -23.94 -8.36
C ASP A 12 12.09 -24.78 -7.08
N PRO A 13 12.32 -26.10 -7.18
CA PRO A 13 12.46 -26.97 -6.01
C PRO A 13 13.64 -26.63 -5.10
N GLU A 14 14.75 -26.12 -5.66
CA GLU A 14 15.93 -25.72 -4.87
C GLU A 14 15.65 -24.40 -4.13
N PHE A 15 14.91 -23.48 -4.75
CA PHE A 15 14.43 -22.27 -4.11
C PHE A 15 13.43 -22.58 -2.98
N ALA A 16 12.44 -23.45 -3.21
CA ALA A 16 11.48 -23.86 -2.18
C ALA A 16 12.18 -24.48 -0.96
N LYS A 17 13.18 -25.34 -1.20
CA LYS A 17 14.00 -25.94 -0.15
C LYS A 17 14.80 -24.91 0.64
N LYS A 18 15.36 -23.89 -0.02
CA LYS A 18 16.08 -22.79 0.64
C LYS A 18 15.17 -21.94 1.52
N MET A 19 13.89 -21.81 1.13
CA MET A 19 12.87 -21.05 1.85
C MET A 19 12.12 -21.86 2.91
N GLY A 20 12.42 -23.15 3.07
CA GLY A 20 11.68 -24.03 3.99
C GLY A 20 10.23 -24.29 3.55
N ILE A 21 9.92 -24.10 2.27
CA ILE A 21 8.60 -24.30 1.68
C ILE A 21 8.50 -25.76 1.21
N THR A 22 7.54 -26.49 1.74
CA THR A 22 7.21 -27.84 1.27
C THR A 22 6.40 -27.75 -0.02
N LEU A 23 6.79 -28.47 -1.07
CA LEU A 23 6.02 -28.56 -2.31
C LEU A 23 5.18 -29.85 -2.31
N ARG A 24 3.94 -29.73 -2.79
CA ARG A 24 3.05 -30.85 -3.12
C ARG A 24 3.60 -31.63 -4.34
N PRO A 25 3.15 -32.88 -4.56
CA PRO A 25 3.57 -33.70 -5.70
C PRO A 25 3.27 -33.12 -7.09
N ASP A 26 2.39 -32.11 -7.17
CA ASP A 26 2.08 -31.38 -8.40
C ASP A 26 2.96 -30.14 -8.64
N GLY A 27 3.88 -29.82 -7.71
CA GLY A 27 4.78 -28.67 -7.79
C GLY A 27 4.22 -27.38 -7.19
N THR A 28 3.03 -27.42 -6.57
CA THR A 28 2.48 -26.26 -5.84
C THR A 28 2.98 -26.25 -4.39
N PRO A 29 3.23 -25.09 -3.77
CA PRO A 29 3.59 -25.04 -2.36
C PRO A 29 2.43 -25.54 -1.48
N GLU A 30 2.76 -26.33 -0.46
CA GLU A 30 1.81 -26.57 0.63
C GLU A 30 1.45 -25.23 1.27
N PRO A 31 0.18 -25.01 1.63
CA PRO A 31 -0.19 -23.84 2.39
C PRO A 31 0.68 -23.83 3.65
N LEU A 32 1.32 -22.68 3.91
CA LEU A 32 2.07 -22.51 5.13
C LEU A 32 1.15 -22.90 6.30
N PRO A 33 1.66 -23.64 7.31
CA PRO A 33 0.89 -23.81 8.53
C PRO A 33 0.46 -22.40 8.97
N PRO A 34 -0.78 -22.22 9.46
CA PRO A 34 -1.20 -20.92 9.96
C PRO A 34 -0.09 -20.45 10.89
N SER A 35 0.42 -19.24 10.62
CA SER A 35 1.24 -18.53 11.61
C SER A 35 0.51 -18.70 12.93
N GLY A 36 1.21 -19.01 14.03
CA GLY A 36 0.61 -19.41 15.31
C GLY A 36 -0.33 -18.37 15.96
N ILE A 37 -0.79 -17.38 15.21
CA ILE A 37 -1.84 -16.43 15.53
C ILE A 37 -3.18 -17.12 15.26
N THR A 38 -3.79 -17.65 16.31
CA THR A 38 -5.19 -18.09 16.28
C THR A 38 -6.09 -16.92 15.88
N VAL A 39 -6.89 -17.11 14.83
CA VAL A 39 -7.86 -16.13 14.30
C VAL A 39 -8.92 -15.73 15.35
N ASP A 40 -9.09 -16.57 16.38
CA ASP A 40 -10.05 -16.40 17.48
C ASP A 40 -9.53 -15.55 18.65
N SER A 41 -8.28 -15.06 18.63
CA SER A 41 -7.81 -14.13 19.66
C SER A 41 -8.45 -12.75 19.46
N PRO A 42 -8.94 -12.10 20.53
CA PRO A 42 -9.56 -10.78 20.45
C PRO A 42 -8.63 -9.76 19.77
N LEU A 43 -9.25 -8.81 19.09
CA LEU A 43 -8.53 -7.67 18.51
C LEU A 43 -8.24 -6.67 19.62
N ASP A 44 -7.00 -6.66 20.08
CA ASP A 44 -6.56 -5.79 21.17
C ASP A 44 -6.39 -4.33 20.73
N ILE A 45 -6.33 -4.06 19.41
CA ILE A 45 -6.28 -2.70 18.87
C ILE A 45 -7.69 -2.17 18.63
N GLN A 46 -7.96 -0.96 19.12
CA GLN A 46 -9.17 -0.20 18.82
C GLN A 46 -8.79 1.20 18.33
N ILE A 47 -9.30 1.60 17.15
CA ILE A 47 -9.07 2.93 16.58
C ILE A 47 -10.41 3.61 16.42
N SER A 48 -10.71 4.58 17.29
CA SER A 48 -12.05 5.17 17.39
C SER A 48 -12.59 5.71 16.05
N ALA A 49 -11.71 6.31 15.24
CA ALA A 49 -12.07 6.89 13.94
C ALA A 49 -12.38 5.84 12.84
N LEU A 50 -11.96 4.59 13.02
CA LEU A 50 -12.13 3.53 12.01
C LEU A 50 -13.34 2.63 12.25
N GLY A 51 -14.03 2.80 13.39
CA GLY A 51 -15.13 1.94 13.77
C GLY A 51 -14.67 0.49 14.04
N PRO A 52 -15.58 -0.50 13.90
CA PRO A 52 -15.25 -1.89 14.18
C PRO A 52 -14.13 -2.42 13.27
N LEU A 53 -13.14 -3.05 13.89
CA LEU A 53 -12.04 -3.72 13.22
C LEU A 53 -12.27 -5.24 13.19
N HIS A 54 -11.77 -5.91 12.15
CA HIS A 54 -11.80 -7.36 12.00
C HIS A 54 -10.47 -7.85 11.41
N ARG A 55 -10.12 -9.12 11.65
CA ARG A 55 -8.95 -9.72 10.98
C ARG A 55 -9.26 -9.91 9.51
N TYR A 56 -8.28 -9.64 8.66
CA TYR A 56 -8.40 -9.87 7.23
C TYR A 56 -8.27 -11.37 6.94
N GLU A 57 -9.26 -11.96 6.27
CA GLU A 57 -9.35 -13.42 6.12
C GLU A 57 -8.15 -14.03 5.37
N ALA A 58 -7.65 -13.34 4.35
CA ALA A 58 -6.54 -13.85 3.53
C ALA A 58 -5.17 -13.71 4.21
N ILE A 59 -5.02 -12.77 5.15
CA ILE A 59 -3.76 -12.46 5.84
C ILE A 59 -4.07 -12.20 7.32
N PRO A 60 -4.02 -13.21 8.19
CA PRO A 60 -4.45 -13.11 9.59
C PRO A 60 -3.69 -12.07 10.43
N GLU A 61 -2.49 -11.67 10.00
CA GLU A 61 -1.68 -10.61 10.60
C GLU A 61 -2.20 -9.20 10.27
N TRP A 62 -3.13 -9.07 9.33
CA TRP A 62 -3.70 -7.80 8.91
C TRP A 62 -5.05 -7.59 9.59
N ILE A 63 -5.28 -6.35 10.00
CA ILE A 63 -6.53 -5.93 10.62
C ILE A 63 -7.18 -4.92 9.67
N ALA A 64 -8.43 -5.16 9.31
CA ALA A 64 -9.20 -4.33 8.41
C ALA A 64 -10.28 -3.55 9.16
N SER A 65 -10.55 -2.32 8.74
CA SER A 65 -11.73 -1.58 9.13
C SER A 65 -12.90 -1.86 8.20
N VAL A 66 -14.11 -1.49 8.62
CA VAL A 66 -15.18 -1.17 7.65
C VAL A 66 -14.76 0.05 6.80
N PRO A 67 -15.30 0.26 5.59
CA PRO A 67 -14.97 1.44 4.79
C PRO A 67 -15.30 2.76 5.50
N VAL A 68 -14.30 3.65 5.60
CA VAL A 68 -14.37 4.95 6.28
C VAL A 68 -14.28 6.06 5.24
N ALA A 69 -15.08 7.12 5.39
CA ALA A 69 -15.02 8.27 4.49
C ALA A 69 -13.65 8.97 4.63
N VAL A 70 -12.96 9.16 3.50
CA VAL A 70 -11.66 9.82 3.44
C VAL A 70 -11.83 11.21 2.81
N PRO A 71 -11.75 12.31 3.61
CA PRO A 71 -12.00 13.66 3.08
C PRO A 71 -11.04 14.10 1.98
N PHE A 72 -9.81 13.57 1.96
CA PHE A 72 -8.83 13.78 0.89
C PHE A 72 -9.39 13.39 -0.49
N PHE A 73 -10.28 12.39 -0.54
CA PHE A 73 -10.98 11.92 -1.74
C PHE A 73 -12.47 12.26 -1.72
N ASP A 74 -12.82 13.48 -1.29
CA ASP A 74 -14.21 13.99 -1.26
C ASP A 74 -15.17 13.09 -0.46
N GLY A 75 -14.66 12.41 0.57
CA GLY A 75 -15.44 11.51 1.41
C GLY A 75 -15.69 10.12 0.82
N MET A 76 -14.98 9.74 -0.25
CA MET A 76 -14.97 8.36 -0.74
C MET A 76 -14.65 7.40 0.42
N LYS A 77 -15.41 6.31 0.51
CA LYS A 77 -15.25 5.33 1.58
C LYS A 77 -14.19 4.30 1.21
N LEU A 78 -13.11 4.26 1.98
CA LEU A 78 -11.99 3.34 1.76
C LEU A 78 -11.79 2.44 2.99
N PRO A 79 -11.45 1.16 2.79
CA PRO A 79 -11.02 0.31 3.88
C PRO A 79 -9.64 0.74 4.38
N PHE A 80 -9.44 0.69 5.70
CA PHE A 80 -8.14 0.87 6.33
C PHE A 80 -7.57 -0.49 6.73
N MET A 81 -6.30 -0.72 6.40
CA MET A 81 -5.56 -1.94 6.67
C MET A 81 -4.41 -1.65 7.61
N LEU A 82 -4.47 -2.17 8.83
CA LEU A 82 -3.39 -2.11 9.81
C LEU A 82 -2.48 -3.32 9.58
N VAL A 83 -1.23 -3.04 9.17
CA VAL A 83 -0.28 -4.05 8.70
C VAL A 83 0.86 -4.21 9.69
N ARG A 84 0.96 -5.39 10.33
CA ARG A 84 2.03 -5.75 11.27
C ARG A 84 2.15 -4.79 12.48
N LEU A 85 1.01 -4.30 12.97
CA LEU A 85 0.93 -3.39 14.12
C LEU A 85 0.57 -4.15 15.40
N GLN A 86 1.00 -3.62 16.55
CA GLN A 86 0.79 -4.19 17.88
C GLN A 86 -0.08 -3.27 18.74
N GLU A 87 -0.66 -3.79 19.82
CA GLU A 87 -1.47 -2.99 20.76
C GLU A 87 -0.71 -1.77 21.31
N SER A 88 0.59 -1.92 21.55
CA SER A 88 1.46 -0.81 21.99
C SER A 88 1.52 0.36 21.02
N ASP A 89 1.18 0.15 19.74
CA ASP A 89 1.16 1.19 18.70
C ASP A 89 -0.15 1.99 18.69
N GLN A 90 -1.20 1.55 19.41
CA GLN A 90 -2.57 2.06 19.27
C GLN A 90 -2.65 3.59 19.32
N LYS A 91 -1.97 4.21 20.29
CA LYS A 91 -2.00 5.67 20.46
C LYS A 91 -1.44 6.40 19.23
N GLU A 92 -0.30 5.96 18.70
CA GLU A 92 0.32 6.59 17.53
C GLU A 92 -0.51 6.32 16.26
N ILE A 93 -1.18 5.17 16.18
CA ILE A 93 -2.11 4.85 15.09
C ILE A 93 -3.32 5.79 15.15
N GLU A 94 -3.92 5.97 16.33
CA GLU A 94 -5.07 6.88 16.51
C GLU A 94 -4.70 8.32 16.14
N GLU A 95 -3.53 8.79 16.56
CA GLU A 95 -3.01 10.12 16.20
C GLU A 95 -2.82 10.24 14.68
N ALA A 96 -2.10 9.30 14.04
CA ALA A 96 -1.83 9.36 12.60
C ALA A 96 -3.10 9.25 11.75
N VAL A 97 -4.02 8.35 12.09
CA VAL A 97 -5.32 8.23 11.41
C VAL A 97 -6.14 9.50 11.60
N GLY A 98 -6.14 10.05 12.82
CA GLY A 98 -6.83 11.30 13.14
C GLY A 98 -6.31 12.48 12.33
N GLU A 99 -5.00 12.63 12.17
CA GLU A 99 -4.40 13.67 11.32
C GLU A 99 -4.71 13.45 9.84
N PHE A 100 -4.60 12.21 9.34
CA PHE A 100 -4.88 11.90 7.94
C PHE A 100 -6.33 12.21 7.56
N LEU A 101 -7.30 11.89 8.43
CA LEU A 101 -8.71 12.17 8.18
C LEU A 101 -9.05 13.67 8.25
N LYS A 102 -8.14 14.55 8.69
CA LYS A 102 -8.30 16.01 8.54
C LYS A 102 -7.88 16.52 7.17
N LEU A 103 -7.08 15.74 6.43
CA LEU A 103 -6.63 16.13 5.09
C LEU A 103 -7.83 16.11 4.14
N GLY A 104 -8.14 17.26 3.55
CA GLY A 104 -9.24 17.44 2.61
C GLY A 104 -8.79 17.65 1.16
N PRO A 105 -9.69 18.11 0.29
CA PRO A 105 -9.40 18.35 -1.12
C PRO A 105 -8.24 19.35 -1.35
N GLU A 106 -8.03 20.30 -0.43
CA GLU A 106 -6.90 21.24 -0.51
C GLU A 106 -5.54 20.52 -0.43
N ALA A 107 -5.41 19.52 0.45
CA ALA A 107 -4.21 18.69 0.54
C ALA A 107 -4.03 17.83 -0.72
N ARG A 108 -5.13 17.35 -1.31
CA ARG A 108 -5.10 16.64 -2.59
C ARG A 108 -4.62 17.53 -3.72
N VAL A 109 -5.12 18.76 -3.79
CA VAL A 109 -4.66 19.77 -4.77
C VAL A 109 -3.16 20.02 -4.60
N ALA A 110 -2.67 20.21 -3.37
CA ALA A 110 -1.25 20.38 -3.09
C ALA A 110 -0.38 19.18 -3.50
N ALA A 111 -0.94 17.96 -3.45
CA ALA A 111 -0.24 16.75 -3.87
C ALA A 111 -0.19 16.55 -5.40
N SER A 112 -1.04 17.23 -6.17
CA SER A 112 -1.25 16.99 -7.61
C SER A 112 0.05 17.09 -8.44
N GLY A 113 0.93 18.04 -8.10
CA GLY A 113 2.21 18.20 -8.81
C GLY A 113 3.09 16.96 -8.73
N TYR A 114 3.06 16.23 -7.61
CA TYR A 114 3.84 15.01 -7.44
C TYR A 114 3.20 13.81 -8.15
N VAL A 115 1.87 13.76 -8.26
CA VAL A 115 1.18 12.74 -9.06
C VAL A 115 1.44 12.96 -10.55
N VAL A 116 1.43 14.21 -11.01
CA VAL A 116 1.82 14.55 -12.39
C VAL A 116 3.29 14.20 -12.65
N ALA A 117 4.17 14.38 -11.67
CA ALA A 117 5.57 13.98 -11.81
C ALA A 117 5.73 12.46 -11.99
N ASP A 118 4.94 11.64 -11.27
CA ASP A 118 4.90 10.19 -11.45
C ASP A 118 4.38 9.78 -12.84
N TYR A 119 3.28 10.42 -13.29
CA TYR A 119 2.76 10.24 -14.64
C TYR A 119 3.80 10.58 -15.72
N ASN A 120 4.48 11.72 -15.60
CA ASN A 120 5.49 12.16 -16.56
C ASN A 120 6.69 11.19 -16.60
N LEU A 121 7.10 10.67 -15.43
CA LEU A 121 8.15 9.67 -15.37
C LEU A 121 7.75 8.42 -16.16
N MET A 122 6.52 7.95 -16.01
CA MET A 122 6.03 6.80 -16.77
C MET A 122 5.91 7.12 -18.27
N GLN A 123 5.42 8.30 -18.63
CA GLN A 123 5.37 8.76 -20.03
C GLN A 123 6.75 8.77 -20.71
N GLU A 124 7.82 9.06 -19.97
CA GLU A 124 9.20 9.01 -20.50
C GLU A 124 9.74 7.58 -20.67
N LEU A 125 9.19 6.62 -19.92
CA LEU A 125 9.70 5.24 -19.86
C LEU A 125 8.99 4.28 -20.84
N VAL A 126 7.76 4.58 -21.22
CA VAL A 126 6.93 3.69 -22.07
C VAL A 126 6.46 4.39 -23.35
N SER A 127 5.99 3.60 -24.33
CA SER A 127 5.41 4.17 -25.54
C SER A 127 4.03 4.77 -25.26
N GLU A 128 3.55 5.71 -26.09
CA GLU A 128 2.19 6.26 -25.96
C GLU A 128 1.10 5.18 -25.98
N VAL A 129 1.32 4.10 -26.73
CA VAL A 129 0.40 2.96 -26.81
C VAL A 129 0.34 2.20 -25.49
N ASP A 130 1.51 1.99 -24.86
CA ASP A 130 1.61 1.27 -23.60
C ASP A 130 1.14 2.14 -22.42
N LEU A 131 1.32 3.46 -22.49
CA LEU A 131 0.85 4.41 -21.48
C LEU A 131 -0.68 4.43 -21.38
N GLY A 132 -1.39 4.25 -22.50
CA GLY A 132 -2.83 4.03 -22.54
C GLY A 132 -3.73 5.23 -22.14
N CYS A 133 -3.16 6.33 -21.66
CA CYS A 133 -3.89 7.54 -21.28
C CYS A 133 -3.09 8.83 -21.54
N SER A 134 -3.81 9.96 -21.60
CA SER A 134 -3.24 11.30 -21.76
C SER A 134 -3.80 12.23 -20.70
N VAL A 135 -2.92 12.95 -20.00
CA VAL A 135 -3.29 13.93 -18.97
C VAL A 135 -2.91 15.31 -19.47
N GLU A 136 -3.90 16.17 -19.75
CA GLU A 136 -3.66 17.48 -20.36
C GLU A 136 -3.37 18.58 -19.32
N SER A 137 -3.74 18.37 -18.06
CA SER A 137 -3.51 19.32 -16.98
C SER A 137 -3.45 18.67 -15.60
N THR A 138 -2.85 19.39 -14.65
CA THR A 138 -2.76 18.97 -13.25
C THR A 138 -4.13 18.77 -12.59
N ASP A 139 -5.15 19.50 -13.01
CA ASP A 139 -6.51 19.36 -12.45
C ASP A 139 -7.19 18.06 -12.88
N GLU A 140 -6.75 17.45 -13.99
CA GLU A 140 -7.35 16.23 -14.54
C GLU A 140 -6.71 14.95 -14.01
N ILE A 141 -5.49 15.01 -13.48
CA ILE A 141 -4.72 13.83 -13.05
C ILE A 141 -5.52 12.91 -12.12
N TRP A 142 -6.32 13.49 -11.21
CA TRP A 142 -7.10 12.75 -10.23
C TRP A 142 -8.29 11.98 -10.84
N ARG A 143 -8.70 12.28 -12.08
CA ARG A 143 -9.71 11.49 -12.80
C ARG A 143 -9.16 10.12 -13.22
N HIS A 144 -7.84 10.00 -13.29
CA HIS A 144 -7.11 8.79 -13.65
C HIS A 144 -6.60 8.03 -12.43
N VAL A 145 -6.96 8.44 -11.21
CA VAL A 145 -6.53 7.81 -9.95
C VAL A 145 -7.73 7.22 -9.23
N GLN A 146 -7.70 5.92 -8.96
CA GLN A 146 -8.76 5.19 -8.28
C GLN A 146 -8.22 4.66 -6.94
N PRO A 147 -8.46 5.36 -5.81
CA PRO A 147 -7.95 4.91 -4.51
C PRO A 147 -8.67 3.64 -4.05
N MET A 148 -7.90 2.69 -3.54
CA MET A 148 -8.36 1.33 -3.23
C MET A 148 -8.38 1.02 -1.74
N ALA A 149 -7.31 1.38 -1.03
CA ALA A 149 -7.19 1.12 0.39
C ALA A 149 -6.23 2.11 1.04
N VAL A 150 -6.35 2.25 2.36
CA VAL A 150 -5.40 3.00 3.18
C VAL A 150 -4.65 2.03 4.08
N HIS A 151 -3.36 1.89 3.89
CA HIS A 151 -2.48 1.06 4.70
C HIS A 151 -1.86 1.88 5.82
N ILE A 152 -1.94 1.36 7.04
CA ILE A 152 -1.29 1.90 8.22
C ILE A 152 -0.20 0.93 8.65
N SER A 153 1.02 1.42 8.75
CA SER A 153 2.15 0.59 9.17
C SER A 153 3.22 1.41 9.87
N ARG A 154 3.98 0.74 10.74
CA ARG A 154 5.16 1.32 11.35
C ARG A 154 6.35 1.10 10.42
N ARG A 155 7.15 2.16 10.20
CA ARG A 155 8.43 2.01 9.52
C ARG A 155 9.35 1.12 10.37
N HIS A 156 10.00 0.15 9.74
CA HIS A 156 10.76 -0.88 10.46
C HIS A 156 12.15 -0.42 10.96
N ARG A 157 12.63 0.73 10.48
CA ARG A 157 13.94 1.32 10.84
C ARG A 157 13.88 2.85 10.77
N ARG A 158 14.98 3.51 11.14
CA ARG A 158 15.13 4.98 11.18
C ARG A 158 14.15 5.61 12.18
N ASP A 159 13.31 6.55 11.76
CA ASP A 159 12.36 7.23 12.63
C ASP A 159 11.29 6.34 13.26
N CYS A 160 11.08 5.14 12.72
CA CYS A 160 10.12 4.15 13.21
C CYS A 160 8.71 4.71 13.42
N ALA A 161 8.32 5.77 12.71
CA ALA A 161 7.02 6.41 12.87
C ALA A 161 5.90 5.57 12.24
N ILE A 162 4.65 5.90 12.57
CA ILE A 162 3.47 5.43 11.85
C ILE A 162 3.33 6.19 10.54
N TYR A 163 3.13 5.46 9.44
CA TYR A 163 2.87 6.00 8.12
C TYR A 163 1.48 5.59 7.65
N VAL A 164 0.84 6.51 6.94
CA VAL A 164 -0.43 6.30 6.24
C VAL A 164 -0.16 6.29 4.75
N GLN A 165 -0.35 5.13 4.12
CA GLN A 165 -0.12 4.93 2.69
C GLN A 165 -1.46 4.70 2.00
N VAL A 166 -1.85 5.59 1.11
CA VAL A 166 -2.96 5.35 0.19
C VAL A 166 -2.43 4.52 -0.97
N LEU A 167 -3.07 3.39 -1.22
CA LEU A 167 -2.87 2.60 -2.44
C LEU A 167 -3.98 2.94 -3.42
N ALA A 168 -3.61 3.21 -4.67
CA ALA A 168 -4.53 3.53 -5.74
C ALA A 168 -4.12 2.81 -7.02
N GLU A 169 -5.10 2.45 -7.84
CA GLU A 169 -4.87 2.16 -9.25
C GLU A 169 -4.76 3.48 -10.02
N CYS A 170 -4.03 3.46 -11.14
CA CYS A 170 -4.00 4.59 -12.05
C CYS A 170 -3.83 4.15 -13.51
N ASP A 171 -4.39 4.93 -14.43
CA ASP A 171 -4.48 4.56 -15.83
C ASP A 171 -3.10 4.40 -16.53
N TRP A 172 -2.05 5.08 -16.06
CA TRP A 172 -0.71 5.06 -16.66
C TRP A 172 0.23 3.97 -16.13
N GLU A 173 -0.16 3.29 -15.05
CA GLU A 173 0.62 2.21 -14.42
C GLU A 173 -0.35 1.13 -13.93
N PRO A 174 -0.92 0.33 -14.86
CA PRO A 174 -1.99 -0.60 -14.55
C PRO A 174 -1.52 -1.86 -13.79
N GLU A 175 -0.22 -2.15 -13.78
CA GLU A 175 0.31 -3.32 -13.07
C GLU A 175 0.48 -3.06 -11.57
N HIS A 176 1.00 -1.87 -11.23
CA HIS A 176 1.35 -1.54 -9.84
C HIS A 176 0.49 -0.44 -9.24
N GLY A 177 -0.02 0.50 -10.05
CA GLY A 177 -0.73 1.67 -9.57
C GLY A 177 0.15 2.70 -8.86
N LEU A 178 -0.50 3.60 -8.12
CA LEU A 178 0.08 4.73 -7.40
C LEU A 178 0.05 4.50 -5.89
N GLN A 179 1.07 4.98 -5.18
CA GLN A 179 1.05 5.18 -3.73
C GLN A 179 1.22 6.65 -3.35
N ILE A 180 0.49 7.07 -2.32
CA ILE A 180 0.62 8.40 -1.68
C ILE A 180 0.84 8.18 -0.19
N VAL A 181 1.95 8.65 0.34
CA VAL A 181 2.40 8.30 1.69
C VAL A 181 2.54 9.54 2.57
N PHE A 182 1.88 9.50 3.72
CA PHE A 182 1.93 10.52 4.76
C PHE A 182 2.64 10.00 6.01
N ARG A 183 3.72 10.67 6.43
CA ARG A 183 4.39 10.43 7.71
C ARG A 183 3.51 11.00 8.84
N ARG A 184 3.25 10.18 9.87
CA ARG A 184 2.35 10.50 10.99
C ARG A 184 0.97 10.98 10.53
N GLY A 185 0.54 10.58 9.34
CA GLY A 185 -0.75 10.96 8.75
C GLY A 185 -0.88 12.41 8.28
N ALA A 186 0.11 13.28 8.51
CA ALA A 186 0.00 14.71 8.20
C ALA A 186 1.00 15.19 7.14
N GLU A 187 2.20 14.63 7.13
CA GLU A 187 3.31 15.13 6.31
C GLU A 187 3.42 14.30 5.03
N LEU A 188 3.08 14.88 3.87
CA LEU A 188 3.30 14.21 2.59
C LEU A 188 4.79 13.89 2.43
N SER A 189 5.10 12.60 2.32
CA SER A 189 6.47 12.07 2.36
C SER A 189 6.87 11.35 1.07
N ARG A 190 5.90 10.82 0.33
CA ARG A 190 6.15 10.13 -0.94
C ARG A 190 4.91 10.13 -1.84
N VAL A 191 5.13 10.30 -3.14
CA VAL A 191 4.19 9.98 -4.21
C VAL A 191 4.98 9.27 -5.29
N SER A 192 4.61 8.05 -5.64
CA SER A 192 5.28 7.26 -6.69
C SER A 192 4.43 6.06 -7.10
N SER A 193 4.85 5.32 -8.12
CA SER A 193 4.38 3.95 -8.35
C SER A 193 4.58 3.06 -7.11
N GLN A 194 3.73 2.04 -6.97
CA GLN A 194 3.85 1.08 -5.87
C GLN A 194 5.06 0.16 -6.06
N ASP A 195 5.99 0.15 -5.11
CA ASP A 195 7.24 -0.62 -5.17
C ASP A 195 7.47 -1.50 -3.92
N GLY A 196 6.48 -1.57 -3.02
CA GLY A 196 6.58 -2.28 -1.75
C GLY A 196 7.35 -1.55 -0.64
N HIS A 197 7.84 -0.32 -0.89
CA HIS A 197 8.57 0.49 0.08
C HIS A 197 7.81 1.75 0.47
N ILE A 198 7.63 1.98 1.78
CA ILE A 198 6.90 3.13 2.32
C ILE A 198 7.66 4.46 2.06
N THR A 199 8.99 4.43 2.05
CA THR A 199 9.83 5.61 1.89
C THR A 199 10.89 5.42 0.80
N THR A 200 11.27 6.50 0.13
CA THR A 200 12.33 6.51 -0.89
C THR A 200 13.66 6.04 -0.29
N SER A 201 13.95 6.46 0.93
CA SER A 201 15.15 6.02 1.65
C SER A 201 15.14 4.53 1.97
N ASP A 202 13.97 3.91 2.16
CA ASP A 202 13.89 2.46 2.31
C ASP A 202 14.06 1.71 1.00
N ALA A 203 13.59 2.27 -0.12
CA ALA A 203 13.75 1.67 -1.46
C ALA A 203 15.21 1.68 -1.94
N TRP A 204 15.94 2.78 -1.69
CA TRP A 204 17.26 3.02 -2.29
C TRP A 204 18.41 3.13 -1.29
N ASP A 205 18.15 2.84 -0.01
CA ASP A 205 19.08 2.99 1.11
C ASP A 205 19.70 4.39 1.23
N LEU A 206 18.87 5.42 1.07
CA LEU A 206 19.27 6.83 1.16
C LEU A 206 19.17 7.37 2.61
N PRO A 207 19.76 8.54 2.91
CA PRO A 207 19.55 9.26 4.17
C PRO A 207 18.09 9.71 4.37
N GLU A 208 17.58 9.67 5.62
CA GLU A 208 16.18 9.99 5.96
C GLU A 208 15.74 11.39 5.50
N GLU A 209 16.66 12.34 5.42
CA GLU A 209 16.37 13.71 4.98
C GLU A 209 15.79 13.78 3.57
N GLN A 210 15.99 12.72 2.76
CA GLN A 210 15.46 12.60 1.41
C GLN A 210 14.02 12.08 1.36
N ASP A 211 13.44 11.65 2.50
CA ASP A 211 12.02 11.26 2.60
C ASP A 211 11.07 12.46 2.74
N ARG A 212 11.59 13.69 2.55
CA ARG A 212 10.81 14.91 2.64
C ARG A 212 10.49 15.42 1.25
N ILE A 213 9.20 15.43 0.95
CA ILE A 213 8.67 16.26 -0.12
C ILE A 213 8.65 17.69 0.44
N VAL A 214 9.68 18.47 0.10
CA VAL A 214 9.77 19.86 0.54
C VAL A 214 8.70 20.66 -0.22
N SER A 215 7.82 21.32 0.54
CA SER A 215 6.89 22.33 0.01
C SER A 215 7.54 23.71 0.02
#